data_AF-M2X3S0-F1
#
_entry.id   AF-M2X3S0-F1
#
_cell.length_a   1.000
_cell.length_b   1.000
_cell.length_c   1.000
_cell.angle_alpha   90.00
_cell.angle_beta   90.00
_cell.angle_gamma   90.00
#
_symmetry.space_group_name_H-M   'P 1'
#
loop_
_entity.id
_entity.type
_entity.pdbx_description
1 polymer ?
#
loop_
_entity_poly.entity_id
_entity_poly.type
_entity_poly.pdbx_seq_one_letter_code
_entity_poly.pdbx_strand_id
1 'polypeptide(L)'
;MGMQRIGGCLLQLTRALGSLPLVHWRSSSGINRLRFLSTQATESHTMEVIPGKTKMGWIGTGVMGVHMARHCMDKGYGPFFVYNRTMQKAQALVEKGATVCKSPKELAQHCDVVFTMVGYPHDVRQVILDQSSGVLAGLKKGGVVIDLTTSEPSLAKEIAEVASSQGKYSLDAPVTGGDVGAKNGTLVVFVGGSQSAYESVSPLLSCFGKTIKYFGEAGSGQHAKLANQITIASNMIGMCEGLIYAYKAGLNLETYLSAVLSGGAASFSLQAYSPRIMKRDMAPGFYVEHFVKDLGIALAECQRMRISLPGLALAQQLYVSLMANGGAKKGTQALIETLELLNGCQLPKMS
;
A
#
# COMPACT_ATOMS: atom_id res chain seq x y z
N MET A 1 -63.80 36.68 9.77
CA MET A 1 -63.62 36.64 8.29
C MET A 1 -62.55 35.60 7.99
N GLY A 2 -62.74 34.57 7.18
CA GLY A 2 -63.95 33.99 6.58
C GLY A 2 -63.68 32.49 6.33
N MET A 3 -64.70 31.64 6.42
CA MET A 3 -64.53 30.18 6.48
C MET A 3 -65.58 29.46 5.62
N GLN A 4 -65.15 28.70 4.59
CA GLN A 4 -65.92 27.68 3.85
C GLN A 4 -64.89 26.87 3.01
N ARG A 5 -64.69 25.53 3.00
CA ARG A 5 -65.43 24.27 3.29
C ARG A 5 -65.94 23.55 2.01
N ILE A 6 -65.76 22.21 1.99
CA ILE A 6 -66.29 21.21 1.01
C ILE A 6 -65.48 21.15 -0.32
N GLY A 7 -65.14 20.02 -0.93
CA GLY A 7 -65.27 18.58 -0.55
C GLY A 7 -65.46 17.68 -1.80
N GLY A 8 -65.19 16.37 -1.72
CA GLY A 8 -65.70 15.39 -2.70
C GLY A 8 -64.72 14.44 -3.41
N CYS A 9 -65.27 13.28 -3.81
CA CYS A 9 -64.71 12.11 -4.54
C CYS A 9 -63.76 12.43 -5.72
N LEU A 10 -62.72 11.63 -6.05
CA LEU A 10 -62.59 10.18 -6.26
C LEU A 10 -63.18 9.67 -7.62
N LEU A 11 -62.36 8.89 -8.35
CA LEU A 11 -62.54 8.28 -9.70
C LEU A 11 -62.50 9.28 -10.89
N GLN A 12 -61.71 9.06 -11.95
CA GLN A 12 -61.71 7.87 -12.83
C GLN A 12 -60.43 7.69 -13.70
N LEU A 13 -60.07 6.42 -13.98
CA LEU A 13 -59.60 5.85 -15.29
C LEU A 13 -58.28 6.36 -15.95
N THR A 14 -57.36 5.55 -16.54
CA THR A 14 -57.17 4.07 -16.65
C THR A 14 -55.77 3.71 -17.23
N ARG A 15 -55.34 2.43 -17.07
CA ARG A 15 -54.30 1.70 -17.87
C ARG A 15 -52.84 2.22 -17.69
N ALA A 16 -51.74 1.48 -17.91
CA ALA A 16 -51.36 0.05 -18.03
C ALA A 16 -49.80 0.03 -18.16
N LEU A 17 -49.00 -1.00 -17.86
CA LEU A 17 -49.11 -2.40 -17.39
C LEU A 17 -47.79 -2.76 -16.66
N GLY A 18 -47.73 -3.79 -15.81
CA GLY A 18 -46.47 -4.25 -15.18
C GLY A 18 -46.68 -5.24 -14.03
N SER A 19 -46.57 -6.54 -14.29
CA SER A 19 -47.03 -7.63 -13.42
C SER A 19 -46.09 -7.99 -12.26
N LEU A 20 -46.65 -8.07 -11.04
CA LEU A 20 -46.09 -8.80 -9.89
C LEU A 20 -47.05 -9.94 -9.50
N PRO A 21 -46.56 -11.16 -9.20
CA PRO A 21 -47.44 -12.29 -8.87
C PRO A 21 -47.97 -12.20 -7.43
N LEU A 22 -49.31 -12.25 -7.29
CA LEU A 22 -50.00 -12.39 -6.02
C LEU A 22 -49.85 -13.81 -5.46
N VAL A 23 -49.25 -13.96 -4.27
CA VAL A 23 -49.23 -15.22 -3.54
C VAL A 23 -50.58 -15.42 -2.84
N HIS A 24 -51.33 -16.43 -3.25
CA HIS A 24 -52.55 -16.86 -2.55
C HIS A 24 -52.19 -17.74 -1.35
N TRP A 25 -52.67 -17.34 -0.16
CA TRP A 25 -52.50 -18.12 1.07
C TRP A 25 -53.69 -19.07 1.26
N ARG A 26 -53.44 -20.38 1.20
CA ARG A 26 -54.37 -21.42 1.68
C ARG A 26 -53.59 -22.43 2.51
N SER A 27 -54.09 -22.72 3.70
CA SER A 27 -53.50 -23.69 4.61
C SER A 27 -53.99 -25.10 4.32
N SER A 28 -53.06 -26.01 4.02
CA SER A 28 -53.25 -27.45 4.23
C SER A 28 -51.89 -28.13 4.35
N SER A 29 -51.72 -28.90 5.42
CA SER A 29 -50.53 -29.69 5.78
C SER A 29 -49.92 -30.47 4.61
N GLY A 30 -48.62 -30.24 4.34
CA GLY A 30 -47.81 -31.03 3.42
C GLY A 30 -46.34 -30.65 3.50
N ILE A 31 -45.51 -31.52 4.09
CA ILE A 31 -44.06 -31.30 4.19
C ILE A 31 -43.40 -31.56 2.83
N ASN A 32 -43.24 -30.50 2.03
CA ASN A 32 -42.37 -30.53 0.85
C ASN A 32 -41.06 -29.82 1.18
N ARG A 33 -39.99 -30.61 1.39
CA ARG A 33 -38.62 -30.06 1.43
C ARG A 33 -38.28 -29.51 0.05
N LEU A 34 -38.29 -28.18 -0.10
CA LEU A 34 -37.55 -27.55 -1.20
C LEU A 34 -36.07 -27.90 -1.02
N ARG A 35 -35.55 -28.73 -1.92
CA ARG A 35 -34.10 -28.75 -2.17
C ARG A 35 -33.76 -27.40 -2.78
N PHE A 36 -33.16 -26.51 -1.99
CA PHE A 36 -32.34 -25.46 -2.57
C PHE A 36 -31.28 -26.17 -3.42
N LEU A 37 -31.32 -25.93 -4.73
CA LEU A 37 -30.18 -26.17 -5.59
C LEU A 37 -29.07 -25.25 -5.04
N SER A 38 -28.11 -25.84 -4.36
CA SER A 38 -26.88 -25.13 -4.00
C SER A 38 -26.29 -24.61 -5.30
N THR A 39 -26.20 -23.29 -5.44
CA THR A 39 -25.22 -22.68 -6.32
C THR A 39 -23.89 -23.34 -5.97
N GLN A 40 -23.33 -24.13 -6.89
CA GLN A 40 -22.01 -24.69 -6.72
C GLN A 40 -21.08 -23.49 -6.46
N ALA A 41 -20.54 -23.41 -5.25
CA ALA A 41 -19.44 -22.51 -4.99
C ALA A 41 -18.35 -22.94 -5.98
N THR A 42 -18.05 -22.08 -6.96
CA THR A 42 -16.97 -22.33 -7.92
C THR A 42 -15.73 -22.64 -7.12
N GLU A 43 -15.20 -23.86 -7.26
CA GLU A 43 -14.03 -24.29 -6.50
C GLU A 43 -12.90 -23.29 -6.78
N SER A 44 -12.59 -22.50 -5.76
CA SER A 44 -11.54 -21.49 -5.79
C SER A 44 -10.20 -22.22 -5.75
N HIS A 45 -9.79 -22.81 -6.88
CA HIS A 45 -8.48 -23.40 -7.08
C HIS A 45 -7.41 -22.29 -7.01
N THR A 46 -7.05 -21.93 -5.79
CA THR A 46 -5.89 -21.10 -5.48
C THR A 46 -4.64 -21.96 -5.51
N MET A 47 -3.58 -21.42 -6.09
CA MET A 47 -2.32 -22.12 -6.23
C MET A 47 -1.67 -22.45 -4.88
N GLU A 48 -1.08 -23.62 -4.75
CA GLU A 48 -0.17 -23.94 -3.65
C GLU A 48 1.21 -23.34 -3.96
N VAL A 49 1.80 -22.63 -2.98
CA VAL A 49 3.12 -22.01 -3.14
C VAL A 49 4.19 -22.87 -2.49
N ILE A 50 5.13 -23.37 -3.30
CA ILE A 50 6.09 -24.40 -2.92
C ILE A 50 7.51 -23.96 -3.36
N PRO A 51 8.50 -23.92 -2.44
CA PRO A 51 9.91 -23.71 -2.78
C PRO A 51 10.40 -24.68 -3.87
N GLY A 52 11.23 -24.19 -4.79
CA GLY A 52 11.76 -24.94 -5.93
C GLY A 52 10.76 -25.27 -7.04
N LYS A 53 9.47 -24.93 -6.89
CA LYS A 53 8.44 -25.15 -7.92
C LYS A 53 7.76 -23.86 -8.37
N THR A 54 7.37 -22.98 -7.45
CA THR A 54 6.66 -21.74 -7.76
C THR A 54 7.58 -20.75 -8.46
N LYS A 55 7.21 -20.37 -9.69
CA LYS A 55 7.98 -19.47 -10.54
C LYS A 55 7.68 -18.02 -10.17
N MET A 56 8.73 -17.30 -9.83
CA MET A 56 8.63 -15.98 -9.20
C MET A 56 9.08 -14.89 -10.14
N GLY A 57 8.28 -13.82 -10.23
CA GLY A 57 8.62 -12.61 -10.96
C GLY A 57 8.82 -11.45 -10.01
N TRP A 58 9.81 -10.60 -10.27
CA TRP A 58 10.05 -9.37 -9.50
C TRP A 58 10.32 -8.16 -10.39
N ILE A 59 9.44 -7.17 -10.32
CA ILE A 59 9.53 -5.90 -11.04
C ILE A 59 9.87 -4.78 -10.06
N GLY A 60 10.99 -4.09 -10.29
CA GLY A 60 11.43 -2.99 -9.44
C GLY A 60 12.42 -3.43 -8.36
N THR A 61 13.70 -3.24 -8.64
CA THR A 61 14.83 -3.69 -7.80
C THR A 61 15.53 -2.50 -7.13
N GLY A 62 14.74 -1.52 -6.67
CA GLY A 62 15.23 -0.36 -5.93
C GLY A 62 15.67 -0.70 -4.49
N VAL A 63 15.89 0.34 -3.68
CA VAL A 63 16.39 0.26 -2.29
C VAL A 63 15.63 -0.76 -1.43
N MET A 64 14.31 -0.90 -1.63
CA MET A 64 13.50 -1.91 -0.95
C MET A 64 13.51 -3.26 -1.69
N GLY A 65 13.13 -3.25 -2.97
CA GLY A 65 12.80 -4.46 -3.73
C GLY A 65 13.95 -5.46 -3.88
N VAL A 66 15.20 -4.98 -3.97
CA VAL A 66 16.37 -5.88 -4.09
C VAL A 66 16.56 -6.76 -2.85
N HIS A 67 16.28 -6.24 -1.65
CA HIS A 67 16.40 -7.01 -0.41
C HIS A 67 15.22 -7.97 -0.23
N MET A 68 14.00 -7.50 -0.53
CA MET A 68 12.78 -8.32 -0.43
C MET A 68 12.83 -9.52 -1.40
N ALA A 69 13.27 -9.31 -2.64
CA ALA A 69 13.47 -10.38 -3.62
C ALA A 69 14.51 -11.41 -3.16
N ARG A 70 15.64 -10.95 -2.59
CA ARG A 70 16.70 -11.84 -2.06
C ARG A 70 16.16 -12.80 -1.02
N HIS A 71 15.35 -12.33 -0.06
CA HIS A 71 14.75 -13.20 0.95
C HIS A 71 13.88 -14.30 0.34
N CYS A 72 13.11 -14.02 -0.70
CA CYS A 72 12.34 -15.07 -1.40
C CYS A 72 13.26 -16.11 -2.07
N MET A 73 14.36 -15.66 -2.70
CA MET A 73 15.37 -16.56 -3.28
C MET A 73 16.10 -17.40 -2.20
N ASP A 74 16.43 -16.79 -1.06
CA ASP A 74 17.08 -17.45 0.08
C ASP A 74 16.17 -18.48 0.79
N LYS A 75 14.84 -18.32 0.67
CA LYS A 75 13.85 -19.34 1.06
C LYS A 75 13.62 -20.42 0.00
N GLY A 76 14.38 -20.40 -1.10
CA GLY A 76 14.35 -21.42 -2.15
C GLY A 76 13.20 -21.28 -3.15
N TYR A 77 12.45 -20.16 -3.16
CA TYR A 77 11.45 -19.94 -4.20
C TYR A 77 12.13 -19.62 -5.54
N GLY A 78 11.58 -20.15 -6.63
CA GLY A 78 12.11 -19.99 -7.98
C GLY A 78 11.74 -21.17 -8.90
N PRO A 79 12.08 -21.13 -10.20
CA PRO A 79 12.93 -20.14 -10.88
C PRO A 79 12.49 -18.68 -10.74
N PHE A 80 13.47 -17.77 -10.66
CA PHE A 80 13.27 -16.34 -10.41
C PHE A 80 13.53 -15.50 -11.66
N PHE A 81 12.62 -14.58 -11.97
CA PHE A 81 12.69 -13.68 -13.13
C PHE A 81 12.63 -12.23 -12.66
N VAL A 82 13.46 -11.37 -13.23
CA VAL A 82 13.61 -9.96 -12.79
C VAL A 82 13.51 -8.99 -13.95
N TYR A 83 12.83 -7.87 -13.69
CA TYR A 83 12.76 -6.72 -14.60
C TYR A 83 12.92 -5.42 -13.81
N ASN A 84 13.67 -4.47 -14.37
CA ASN A 84 13.77 -3.12 -13.83
C ASN A 84 14.11 -2.14 -14.96
N ARG A 85 13.44 -0.98 -15.02
CA ARG A 85 13.65 0.05 -16.07
C ARG A 85 15.12 0.44 -16.27
N THR A 86 15.93 0.35 -15.20
CA THR A 86 17.40 0.45 -15.27
C THR A 86 17.99 -0.93 -14.98
N MET A 87 18.37 -1.68 -16.02
CA MET A 87 18.75 -3.10 -15.90
C MET A 87 19.87 -3.36 -14.87
N GLN A 88 20.83 -2.44 -14.77
CA GLN A 88 21.98 -2.53 -13.84
C GLN A 88 21.55 -2.66 -12.36
N LYS A 89 20.36 -2.16 -11.99
CA LYS A 89 19.84 -2.29 -10.62
C LYS A 89 19.35 -3.72 -10.30
N ALA A 90 19.19 -4.59 -11.29
CA ALA A 90 18.81 -6.00 -11.10
C ALA A 90 20.02 -6.93 -10.95
N GLN A 91 21.23 -6.46 -11.29
CA GLN A 91 22.49 -7.23 -11.28
C GLN A 91 22.70 -8.05 -10.00
N ALA A 92 22.44 -7.43 -8.86
CA ALA A 92 22.50 -7.98 -7.51
C ALA A 92 21.57 -9.19 -7.23
N LEU A 93 20.60 -9.47 -8.12
CA LEU A 93 19.74 -10.66 -8.14
C LEU A 93 20.18 -11.66 -9.22
N VAL A 94 20.70 -11.17 -10.35
CA VAL A 94 21.24 -11.99 -11.45
C VAL A 94 22.43 -12.82 -10.96
N GLU A 95 23.32 -12.21 -10.18
CA GLU A 95 24.44 -12.87 -9.50
C GLU A 95 23.99 -13.97 -8.52
N LYS A 96 22.72 -13.93 -8.09
CA LYS A 96 22.08 -14.94 -7.23
C LYS A 96 21.25 -15.96 -8.03
N GLY A 97 21.33 -15.93 -9.36
CA GLY A 97 20.64 -16.86 -10.26
C GLY A 97 19.30 -16.39 -10.83
N ALA A 98 18.93 -15.12 -10.70
CA ALA A 98 17.72 -14.59 -11.33
C ALA A 98 17.90 -14.33 -12.85
N THR A 99 16.91 -14.73 -13.64
CA THR A 99 16.89 -14.50 -15.10
C THR A 99 16.35 -13.11 -15.42
N VAL A 100 17.04 -12.36 -16.28
CA VAL A 100 16.62 -11.03 -16.72
C VAL A 100 15.62 -11.13 -17.88
N CYS A 101 14.49 -10.43 -17.77
CA CYS A 101 13.52 -10.26 -18.86
C CYS A 101 13.56 -8.83 -19.41
N LYS A 102 13.08 -8.61 -20.64
CA LYS A 102 13.08 -7.29 -21.32
C LYS A 102 11.78 -6.49 -21.10
N SER A 103 10.72 -7.13 -20.61
CA SER A 103 9.44 -6.46 -20.28
C SER A 103 8.70 -7.13 -19.11
N PRO A 104 7.78 -6.42 -18.43
CA PRO A 104 6.88 -7.01 -17.42
C PRO A 104 6.06 -8.18 -17.95
N LYS A 105 5.58 -8.11 -19.20
CA LYS A 105 4.85 -9.19 -19.88
C LYS A 105 5.67 -10.45 -20.09
N GLU A 106 6.89 -10.30 -20.63
CA GLU A 106 7.81 -11.43 -20.84
C GLU A 106 8.12 -12.14 -19.52
N LEU A 107 8.41 -11.36 -18.47
CA LEU A 107 8.57 -11.88 -17.11
C LEU A 107 7.31 -12.65 -16.66
N ALA A 108 6.13 -12.05 -16.78
CA ALA A 108 4.88 -12.65 -16.33
C ALA A 108 4.48 -13.94 -17.09
N GLN A 109 4.94 -14.14 -18.33
CA GLN A 109 4.72 -15.38 -19.09
C GLN A 109 5.43 -16.61 -18.48
N HIS A 110 6.51 -16.36 -17.73
CA HIS A 110 7.30 -17.41 -17.06
C HIS A 110 6.88 -17.64 -15.61
N CYS A 111 6.11 -16.73 -15.00
CA CYS A 111 5.82 -16.73 -13.57
C CYS A 111 4.41 -17.22 -13.22
N ASP A 112 4.28 -17.73 -12.00
CA ASP A 112 3.00 -18.04 -11.35
C ASP A 112 2.59 -16.89 -10.42
N VAL A 113 3.57 -16.27 -9.73
CA VAL A 113 3.40 -15.06 -8.91
C VAL A 113 4.37 -13.96 -9.36
N VAL A 114 3.88 -12.73 -9.49
CA VAL A 114 4.68 -11.55 -9.86
C VAL A 114 4.54 -10.45 -8.80
N PHE A 115 5.66 -10.04 -8.21
CA PHE A 115 5.74 -8.86 -7.35
C PHE A 115 6.09 -7.60 -8.14
N THR A 116 5.48 -6.47 -7.76
CA THR A 116 5.87 -5.13 -8.25
C THR A 116 6.24 -4.22 -7.08
N MET A 117 7.31 -3.44 -7.22
CA MET A 117 7.79 -2.47 -6.22
C MET A 117 8.43 -1.27 -6.93
N VAL A 118 7.59 -0.35 -7.42
CA VAL A 118 7.97 0.77 -8.31
C VAL A 118 7.81 2.14 -7.62
N GLY A 119 7.96 3.25 -8.35
CA GLY A 119 8.04 4.59 -7.75
C GLY A 119 6.68 5.25 -7.48
N TYR A 120 5.82 5.27 -8.50
CA TYR A 120 4.60 6.08 -8.53
C TYR A 120 3.37 5.29 -9.04
N PRO A 121 2.13 5.72 -8.75
CA PRO A 121 0.91 5.09 -9.28
C PRO A 121 0.89 4.93 -10.81
N HIS A 122 1.47 5.88 -11.56
CA HIS A 122 1.58 5.76 -13.01
C HIS A 122 2.56 4.65 -13.44
N ASP A 123 3.67 4.43 -12.70
CA ASP A 123 4.56 3.29 -12.95
C ASP A 123 3.78 1.98 -12.68
N VAL A 124 3.01 1.90 -11.59
CA VAL A 124 2.18 0.72 -11.24
C VAL A 124 1.16 0.41 -12.34
N ARG A 125 0.39 1.42 -12.77
CA ARG A 125 -0.57 1.30 -13.87
C ARG A 125 0.13 0.82 -15.15
N GLN A 126 1.27 1.41 -15.51
CA GLN A 126 2.03 0.99 -16.69
C GLN A 126 2.53 -0.45 -16.59
N VAL A 127 3.21 -0.82 -15.50
CA VAL A 127 3.83 -2.16 -15.40
C VAL A 127 2.81 -3.28 -15.24
N ILE A 128 1.59 -3.01 -14.75
CA ILE A 128 0.57 -4.05 -14.55
C ILE A 128 -0.48 -4.07 -15.66
N LEU A 129 -1.02 -2.91 -16.06
CA LEU A 129 -2.21 -2.80 -16.92
C LEU A 129 -1.92 -2.51 -18.40
N ASP A 130 -0.68 -2.19 -18.80
CA ASP A 130 -0.38 -1.95 -20.21
C ASP A 130 -0.71 -3.19 -21.07
N GLN A 131 -1.55 -3.01 -22.09
CA GLN A 131 -2.07 -4.11 -22.92
C GLN A 131 -0.99 -4.82 -23.72
N SER A 132 0.10 -4.12 -24.06
CA SER A 132 1.16 -4.63 -24.92
C SER A 132 2.29 -5.30 -24.14
N SER A 133 2.59 -4.78 -22.94
CA SER A 133 3.85 -4.99 -22.21
C SER A 133 3.69 -5.18 -20.69
N GLY A 134 2.49 -5.00 -20.13
CA GLY A 134 2.21 -5.12 -18.69
C GLY A 134 2.07 -6.56 -18.19
N VAL A 135 2.15 -6.74 -16.87
CA VAL A 135 2.06 -8.05 -16.20
C VAL A 135 0.78 -8.80 -16.60
N LEU A 136 -0.39 -8.15 -16.57
CA LEU A 136 -1.64 -8.85 -16.90
C LEU A 136 -1.68 -9.32 -18.37
N ALA A 137 -0.96 -8.68 -19.29
CA ALA A 137 -0.85 -9.14 -20.68
C ALA A 137 0.03 -10.39 -20.86
N GLY A 138 0.80 -10.81 -19.84
CA GLY A 138 1.66 -11.99 -19.88
C GLY A 138 1.30 -13.09 -18.87
N LEU A 139 0.75 -12.71 -17.71
CA LEU A 139 0.42 -13.62 -16.61
C LEU A 139 -0.65 -14.64 -17.04
N LYS A 140 -0.47 -15.90 -16.62
CA LYS A 140 -1.40 -17.01 -16.93
C LYS A 140 -2.64 -16.96 -16.05
N LYS A 141 -3.72 -17.64 -16.48
CA LYS A 141 -4.90 -17.88 -15.63
C LYS A 141 -4.48 -18.56 -14.32
N GLY A 142 -5.10 -18.15 -13.22
CA GLY A 142 -4.74 -18.58 -11.85
C GLY A 142 -3.51 -17.87 -11.26
N GLY A 143 -2.71 -17.16 -12.06
CA GLY A 143 -1.54 -16.42 -11.57
C GLY A 143 -1.91 -15.19 -10.73
N VAL A 144 -0.99 -14.78 -9.87
CA VAL A 144 -1.18 -13.68 -8.90
C VAL A 144 -0.20 -12.54 -9.17
N VAL A 145 -0.69 -11.30 -9.27
CA VAL A 145 0.16 -10.09 -9.19
C VAL A 145 0.03 -9.43 -7.83
N ILE A 146 1.14 -9.04 -7.21
CA ILE A 146 1.18 -8.46 -5.86
C ILE A 146 1.92 -7.13 -5.94
N ASP A 147 1.21 -6.01 -5.73
CA ASP A 147 1.82 -4.68 -5.70
C ASP A 147 2.21 -4.28 -4.28
N LEU A 148 3.52 -4.15 -4.06
CA LEU A 148 4.14 -3.71 -2.80
C LEU A 148 4.31 -2.19 -2.76
N THR A 149 4.04 -1.50 -3.88
CA THR A 149 4.16 -0.05 -4.03
C THR A 149 3.10 0.66 -3.20
N THR A 150 3.44 1.80 -2.59
CA THR A 150 2.43 2.70 -2.02
C THR A 150 1.79 3.51 -3.14
N SER A 151 0.50 3.29 -3.36
CA SER A 151 -0.24 3.68 -4.55
C SER A 151 -1.67 4.10 -4.21
N GLU A 152 -2.48 4.42 -5.22
CA GLU A 152 -3.89 4.81 -5.04
C GLU A 152 -4.79 3.59 -4.75
N PRO A 153 -5.67 3.64 -3.73
CA PRO A 153 -6.65 2.58 -3.48
C PRO A 153 -7.57 2.30 -4.68
N SER A 154 -7.94 3.35 -5.43
CA SER A 154 -8.72 3.21 -6.67
C SER A 154 -8.01 2.41 -7.77
N LEU A 155 -6.68 2.57 -7.89
CA LEU A 155 -5.89 1.82 -8.87
C LEU A 155 -5.78 0.33 -8.47
N ALA A 156 -5.67 0.04 -7.17
CA ALA A 156 -5.69 -1.35 -6.69
C ALA A 156 -7.02 -2.05 -7.03
N LYS A 157 -8.16 -1.35 -6.90
CA LYS A 157 -9.48 -1.85 -7.31
C LYS A 157 -9.57 -2.11 -8.81
N GLU A 158 -9.19 -1.14 -9.63
CA GLU A 158 -9.11 -1.28 -11.10
C GLU A 158 -8.25 -2.50 -11.51
N ILE A 159 -7.08 -2.69 -10.89
CA ILE A 159 -6.20 -3.83 -11.18
C ILE A 159 -6.88 -5.16 -10.81
N ALA A 160 -7.55 -5.24 -9.66
CA ALA A 160 -8.25 -6.44 -9.23
C ALA A 160 -9.43 -6.79 -10.16
N GLU A 161 -10.19 -5.81 -10.62
CA GLU A 161 -11.27 -5.97 -11.60
C GLU A 161 -10.74 -6.51 -12.94
N VAL A 162 -9.69 -5.88 -13.49
CA VAL A 162 -9.07 -6.31 -14.77
C VAL A 162 -8.45 -7.70 -14.63
N ALA A 163 -7.75 -8.01 -13.52
CA ALA A 163 -7.19 -9.33 -13.27
C ALA A 163 -8.29 -10.39 -13.18
N SER A 164 -9.36 -10.14 -12.40
CA SER A 164 -10.48 -11.05 -12.22
C SER A 164 -11.18 -11.38 -13.54
N SER A 165 -11.43 -10.36 -14.39
CA SER A 165 -12.02 -10.54 -15.73
C SER A 165 -11.22 -11.48 -16.65
N GLN A 166 -9.93 -11.66 -16.38
CA GLN A 166 -9.02 -12.52 -17.13
C GLN A 166 -8.76 -13.88 -16.43
N GLY A 167 -9.43 -14.16 -15.31
CA GLY A 167 -9.22 -15.35 -14.49
C GLY A 167 -7.88 -15.33 -13.75
N LYS A 168 -7.47 -14.17 -13.23
CA LYS A 168 -6.21 -13.92 -12.52
C LYS A 168 -6.49 -13.20 -11.20
N TYR A 169 -5.52 -13.18 -10.31
CA TYR A 169 -5.65 -12.53 -9.01
C TYR A 169 -4.71 -11.32 -8.90
N SER A 170 -5.15 -10.32 -8.13
CA SER A 170 -4.30 -9.20 -7.71
C SER A 170 -4.45 -8.96 -6.21
N LEU A 171 -3.35 -8.57 -5.57
CA LEU A 171 -3.31 -8.07 -4.19
C LEU A 171 -2.55 -6.75 -4.14
N ASP A 172 -3.10 -5.75 -3.46
CA ASP A 172 -2.31 -4.60 -2.98
C ASP A 172 -1.72 -4.95 -1.61
N ALA A 173 -0.40 -5.06 -1.54
CA ALA A 173 0.35 -5.49 -0.36
C ALA A 173 1.43 -4.48 0.09
N PRO A 174 1.16 -3.16 0.17
CA PRO A 174 2.16 -2.17 0.54
C PRO A 174 2.77 -2.40 1.93
N VAL A 175 4.03 -1.98 2.09
CA VAL A 175 4.87 -2.30 3.25
C VAL A 175 5.27 -1.11 4.11
N THR A 176 5.61 -1.35 5.38
CA THR A 176 6.25 -0.37 6.28
C THR A 176 7.40 -1.02 7.09
N GLY A 177 8.32 -0.21 7.60
CA GLY A 177 9.57 -0.63 8.26
C GLY A 177 10.87 -0.14 7.59
N GLY A 178 10.78 0.50 6.42
CA GLY A 178 11.91 1.12 5.73
C GLY A 178 12.95 0.14 5.16
N ASP A 179 14.07 0.67 4.68
CA ASP A 179 15.14 -0.12 4.07
C ASP A 179 15.79 -1.10 5.07
N VAL A 180 15.90 -0.73 6.35
CA VAL A 180 16.34 -1.60 7.45
C VAL A 180 15.40 -2.80 7.60
N GLY A 181 14.08 -2.58 7.59
CA GLY A 181 13.10 -3.67 7.62
C GLY A 181 13.20 -4.58 6.40
N ALA A 182 13.41 -4.02 5.20
CA ALA A 182 13.58 -4.79 3.98
C ALA A 182 14.87 -5.64 4.00
N LYS A 183 16.00 -5.06 4.46
CA LYS A 183 17.27 -5.77 4.65
C LYS A 183 17.14 -6.93 5.63
N ASN A 184 16.45 -6.72 6.75
CA ASN A 184 16.37 -7.70 7.84
C ASN A 184 15.21 -8.71 7.70
N GLY A 185 14.34 -8.56 6.70
CA GLY A 185 13.16 -9.41 6.52
C GLY A 185 12.09 -9.19 7.60
N THR A 186 12.01 -7.97 8.17
CA THR A 186 11.15 -7.63 9.32
C THR A 186 10.05 -6.63 9.00
N LEU A 187 9.68 -6.48 7.72
CA LEU A 187 8.64 -5.54 7.30
C LEU A 187 7.27 -5.89 7.91
N VAL A 188 6.40 -4.88 7.97
CA VAL A 188 4.96 -5.09 8.12
C VAL A 188 4.32 -4.96 6.74
N VAL A 189 3.44 -5.89 6.37
CA VAL A 189 2.76 -5.97 5.07
C VAL A 189 1.26 -5.79 5.30
N PHE A 190 0.67 -4.79 4.65
CA PHE A 190 -0.77 -4.51 4.69
C PHE A 190 -1.42 -5.01 3.40
N VAL A 191 -2.26 -6.05 3.46
CA VAL A 191 -2.79 -6.73 2.26
C VAL A 191 -4.28 -6.43 2.05
N GLY A 192 -4.64 -5.96 0.86
CA GLY A 192 -5.99 -5.96 0.30
C GLY A 192 -6.08 -6.89 -0.91
N GLY A 193 -7.29 -7.37 -1.21
CA GLY A 193 -7.59 -8.15 -2.42
C GLY A 193 -8.49 -9.36 -2.15
N SER A 194 -8.26 -10.47 -2.86
CA SER A 194 -8.96 -11.73 -2.58
C SER A 194 -8.37 -12.44 -1.37
N GLN A 195 -9.20 -12.83 -0.40
CA GLN A 195 -8.78 -13.59 0.77
C GLN A 195 -8.11 -14.91 0.39
N SER A 196 -8.67 -15.67 -0.55
CA SER A 196 -8.11 -16.97 -0.94
C SER A 196 -6.76 -16.82 -1.65
N ALA A 197 -6.59 -15.77 -2.46
CA ALA A 197 -5.30 -15.44 -3.06
C ALA A 197 -4.27 -15.00 -2.00
N TYR A 198 -4.70 -14.23 -1.00
CA TYR A 198 -3.86 -13.84 0.15
C TYR A 198 -3.38 -15.07 0.95
N GLU A 199 -4.28 -15.98 1.30
CA GLU A 199 -3.96 -17.21 2.03
C GLU A 199 -2.95 -18.08 1.26
N SER A 200 -3.15 -18.21 -0.06
CA SER A 200 -2.24 -18.88 -0.99
C SER A 200 -0.82 -18.30 -1.02
N VAL A 201 -0.67 -16.97 -1.09
CA VAL A 201 0.65 -16.32 -1.24
C VAL A 201 1.28 -15.83 0.06
N SER A 202 0.61 -15.99 1.20
CA SER A 202 1.14 -15.61 2.53
C SER A 202 2.53 -16.20 2.85
N PRO A 203 2.90 -17.44 2.43
CA PRO A 203 4.26 -17.96 2.58
C PRO A 203 5.34 -17.14 1.86
N LEU A 204 5.01 -16.47 0.74
CA LEU A 204 5.92 -15.57 0.02
C LEU A 204 6.09 -14.24 0.77
N LEU A 205 4.99 -13.68 1.26
CA LEU A 205 5.01 -12.43 2.05
C LEU A 205 5.85 -12.62 3.33
N SER A 206 5.81 -13.83 3.91
CA SER A 206 6.58 -14.24 5.09
C SER A 206 8.09 -14.37 4.84
N CYS A 207 8.56 -14.23 3.60
CA CYS A 207 10.00 -14.18 3.30
C CYS A 207 10.62 -12.87 3.80
N PHE A 208 9.92 -11.74 3.62
CA PHE A 208 10.43 -10.40 3.92
C PHE A 208 9.61 -9.64 4.98
N GLY A 209 8.43 -10.15 5.35
CA GLY A 209 7.56 -9.59 6.36
C GLY A 209 7.56 -10.40 7.66
N LYS A 210 7.73 -9.71 8.80
CA LYS A 210 7.53 -10.29 10.15
C LYS A 210 6.08 -10.21 10.63
N THR A 211 5.32 -9.24 10.12
CA THR A 211 3.90 -9.08 10.44
C THR A 211 3.12 -8.86 9.16
N ILE A 212 2.20 -9.77 8.85
CA ILE A 212 1.36 -9.71 7.66
C ILE A 212 -0.09 -9.62 8.13
N LYS A 213 -0.86 -8.67 7.58
CA LYS A 213 -2.25 -8.43 7.96
C LYS A 213 -3.10 -8.18 6.73
N TYR A 214 -4.18 -8.93 6.62
CA TYR A 214 -5.23 -8.77 5.63
C TYR A 214 -6.27 -7.75 6.13
N PHE A 215 -6.63 -6.80 5.28
CA PHE A 215 -7.54 -5.68 5.59
C PHE A 215 -8.87 -5.75 4.82
N GLY A 216 -9.06 -6.75 3.96
CA GLY A 216 -10.28 -6.94 3.17
C GLY A 216 -10.04 -6.82 1.66
N GLU A 217 -11.03 -6.29 0.95
CA GLU A 217 -11.04 -6.18 -0.52
C GLU A 217 -9.89 -5.33 -1.09
N ALA A 218 -9.73 -5.35 -2.42
CA ALA A 218 -8.70 -4.58 -3.11
C ALA A 218 -8.76 -3.08 -2.75
N GLY A 219 -7.58 -2.48 -2.56
CA GLY A 219 -7.40 -1.11 -2.07
C GLY A 219 -7.37 -0.97 -0.55
N SER A 220 -7.80 -1.99 0.21
CA SER A 220 -7.77 -1.95 1.69
C SER A 220 -6.35 -1.93 2.25
N GLY A 221 -5.40 -2.58 1.58
CA GLY A 221 -3.97 -2.53 1.92
C GLY A 221 -3.40 -1.13 1.69
N GLN A 222 -3.75 -0.49 0.57
CA GLN A 222 -3.39 0.91 0.31
C GLN A 222 -4.01 1.86 1.34
N HIS A 223 -5.29 1.74 1.70
CA HIS A 223 -5.88 2.57 2.76
C HIS A 223 -5.17 2.40 4.11
N ALA A 224 -4.84 1.16 4.51
CA ALA A 224 -4.06 0.90 5.72
C ALA A 224 -2.65 1.51 5.65
N LYS A 225 -2.00 1.46 4.48
CA LYS A 225 -0.71 2.11 4.26
C LYS A 225 -0.81 3.63 4.34
N LEU A 226 -1.82 4.26 3.74
CA LEU A 226 -2.01 5.71 3.80
C LEU A 226 -2.24 6.18 5.24
N ALA A 227 -3.06 5.45 6.03
CA ALA A 227 -3.21 5.70 7.46
C ALA A 227 -1.86 5.61 8.22
N ASN A 228 -1.02 4.61 7.92
CA ASN A 228 0.35 4.53 8.45
C ASN A 228 1.21 5.73 8.04
N GLN A 229 1.14 6.20 6.79
CA GLN A 229 1.93 7.36 6.32
C GLN A 229 1.48 8.67 7.00
N ILE A 230 0.18 8.84 7.26
CA ILE A 230 -0.37 9.97 8.04
C ILE A 230 0.21 9.97 9.47
N THR A 231 0.18 8.83 10.15
CA THR A 231 0.75 8.70 11.51
C THR A 231 2.25 8.99 11.54
N ILE A 232 3.01 8.48 10.56
CA ILE A 232 4.44 8.80 10.42
C ILE A 232 4.64 10.31 10.24
N ALA A 233 3.83 10.99 9.43
CA ALA A 233 3.97 12.42 9.15
C ALA A 233 3.87 13.27 10.43
N SER A 234 2.85 13.02 11.26
CA SER A 234 2.70 13.68 12.57
C SER A 234 3.86 13.39 13.52
N ASN A 235 4.32 12.13 13.57
CA ASN A 235 5.47 11.74 14.40
C ASN A 235 6.77 12.44 13.98
N MET A 236 6.96 12.66 12.66
CA MET A 236 8.14 13.37 12.15
C MET A 236 8.13 14.85 12.52
N ILE A 237 6.96 15.53 12.45
CA ILE A 237 6.81 16.92 12.93
C ILE A 237 7.14 16.98 14.42
N GLY A 238 6.43 16.22 15.26
CA GLY A 238 6.60 16.29 16.71
C GLY A 238 8.02 15.98 17.19
N MET A 239 8.71 15.05 16.53
CA MET A 239 10.14 14.79 16.76
C MET A 239 11.00 16.02 16.44
N CYS A 240 10.82 16.63 15.26
CA CYS A 240 11.69 17.73 14.83
C CYS A 240 11.41 19.02 15.63
N GLU A 241 10.15 19.31 15.93
CA GLU A 241 9.75 20.44 16.79
C GLU A 241 10.25 20.25 18.23
N GLY A 242 10.10 19.06 18.82
CA GLY A 242 10.61 18.75 20.16
C GLY A 242 12.13 18.90 20.26
N LEU A 243 12.87 18.45 19.25
CA LEU A 243 14.32 18.63 19.14
C LEU A 243 14.73 20.12 19.06
N ILE A 244 14.05 20.93 18.23
CA ILE A 244 14.32 22.37 18.12
C ILE A 244 13.97 23.10 19.42
N TYR A 245 12.84 22.77 20.04
CA TYR A 245 12.43 23.37 21.32
C TYR A 245 13.44 23.04 22.42
N ALA A 246 13.83 21.78 22.58
CA ALA A 246 14.81 21.36 23.57
C ALA A 246 16.16 22.08 23.36
N TYR A 247 16.61 22.22 22.11
CA TYR A 247 17.81 22.97 21.77
C TYR A 247 17.71 24.47 22.12
N LYS A 248 16.64 25.14 21.71
CA LYS A 248 16.40 26.57 22.00
C LYS A 248 16.20 26.84 23.50
N ALA A 249 15.68 25.87 24.25
CA ALA A 249 15.57 25.92 25.70
C ALA A 249 16.89 25.64 26.45
N GLY A 250 17.99 25.38 25.74
CA GLY A 250 19.31 25.13 26.33
C GLY A 250 19.50 23.74 26.92
N LEU A 251 18.64 22.77 26.58
CA LEU A 251 18.76 21.39 27.08
C LEU A 251 19.87 20.63 26.36
N ASN A 252 20.55 19.75 27.09
CA ASN A 252 21.42 18.73 26.49
C ASN A 252 20.55 17.72 25.72
N LEU A 253 20.73 17.65 24.40
CA LEU A 253 19.87 16.86 23.51
C LEU A 253 19.99 15.34 23.70
N GLU A 254 21.16 14.81 24.08
CA GLU A 254 21.34 13.39 24.43
C GLU A 254 20.57 13.00 25.70
N THR A 255 20.64 13.86 26.73
CA THR A 255 19.92 13.69 27.99
C THR A 255 18.42 13.79 27.77
N TYR A 256 17.98 14.75 26.94
CA TYR A 256 16.58 14.87 26.54
C TYR A 256 16.11 13.61 25.80
N LEU A 257 16.81 13.19 24.74
CA LEU A 257 16.43 12.04 23.91
C LEU A 257 16.39 10.74 24.71
N SER A 258 17.41 10.47 25.53
CA SER A 258 17.45 9.27 26.37
C SER A 258 16.27 9.21 27.35
N ALA A 259 15.86 10.34 27.93
CA ALA A 259 14.66 10.41 28.76
C ALA A 259 13.38 10.15 27.94
N VAL A 260 13.13 10.91 26.86
CA VAL A 260 11.85 10.84 26.13
C VAL A 260 11.64 9.53 25.37
N LEU A 261 12.71 8.82 24.98
CA LEU A 261 12.65 7.50 24.36
C LEU A 261 12.12 6.40 25.30
N SER A 262 12.08 6.63 26.61
CA SER A 262 11.50 5.72 27.60
C SER A 262 10.07 6.08 28.04
N GLY A 263 9.58 7.25 27.64
CA GLY A 263 8.28 7.80 28.08
C GLY A 263 7.21 7.80 26.98
N GLY A 264 6.09 8.48 27.25
CA GLY A 264 4.93 8.53 26.32
C GLY A 264 5.19 9.22 24.96
N ALA A 265 6.36 9.86 24.77
CA ALA A 265 6.80 10.41 23.49
C ALA A 265 7.55 9.39 22.62
N ALA A 266 7.84 8.19 23.14
CA ALA A 266 8.54 7.15 22.42
C ALA A 266 7.78 6.73 21.14
N SER A 267 8.50 6.73 20.01
CA SER A 267 7.99 6.27 18.73
C SER A 267 9.12 5.68 17.90
N PHE A 268 8.79 4.84 16.91
CA PHE A 268 9.77 4.32 15.96
C PHE A 268 10.51 5.47 15.25
N SER A 269 9.80 6.54 14.86
CA SER A 269 10.42 7.71 14.23
C SER A 269 11.46 8.35 15.14
N LEU A 270 11.13 8.61 16.41
CA LEU A 270 12.06 9.19 17.37
C LEU A 270 13.29 8.30 17.57
N GLN A 271 13.10 6.98 17.73
CA GLN A 271 14.18 6.02 17.95
C GLN A 271 15.09 5.86 16.72
N ALA A 272 14.52 5.78 15.51
CA ALA A 272 15.27 5.52 14.29
C ALA A 272 15.92 6.76 13.68
N TYR A 273 15.32 7.95 13.85
CA TYR A 273 15.73 9.15 13.12
C TYR A 273 16.40 10.22 13.98
N SER A 274 16.10 10.34 15.29
CA SER A 274 16.81 11.33 16.13
C SER A 274 18.33 11.11 16.18
N PRO A 275 18.88 9.88 16.27
CA PRO A 275 20.34 9.70 16.26
C PRO A 275 20.97 10.09 14.90
N ARG A 276 20.21 9.95 13.81
CA ARG A 276 20.63 10.34 12.46
C ARG A 276 20.62 11.86 12.31
N ILE A 277 19.60 12.54 12.82
CA ILE A 277 19.54 14.00 12.90
C ILE A 277 20.72 14.56 13.70
N MET A 278 21.01 14.01 14.89
CA MET A 278 22.14 14.48 15.71
C MET A 278 23.49 14.32 15.00
N LYS A 279 23.67 13.27 14.18
CA LYS A 279 24.88 13.04 13.37
C LYS A 279 24.88 13.80 12.02
N ARG A 280 23.83 14.56 11.71
CA ARG A 280 23.55 15.19 10.41
C ARG A 280 23.47 14.19 9.24
N ASP A 281 23.13 12.94 9.51
CA ASP A 281 22.89 11.91 8.51
C ASP A 281 21.48 12.06 7.91
N MET A 282 21.44 12.71 6.75
CA MET A 282 20.23 12.91 5.94
C MET A 282 20.10 11.89 4.80
N ALA A 283 20.85 10.78 4.83
CA ALA A 283 20.75 9.76 3.79
C ALA A 283 19.37 9.07 3.81
N PRO A 284 18.81 8.69 2.65
CA PRO A 284 17.47 8.14 2.55
C PRO A 284 17.40 6.69 3.04
N GLY A 285 16.67 6.45 4.12
CA GLY A 285 16.01 5.15 4.37
C GLY A 285 14.63 5.10 3.69
N PHE A 286 13.98 6.25 3.58
CA PHE A 286 12.82 6.51 2.72
C PHE A 286 12.93 7.94 2.17
N TYR A 287 12.76 8.11 0.85
CA TYR A 287 12.99 9.38 0.17
C TYR A 287 11.88 10.40 0.42
N VAL A 288 12.26 11.67 0.64
CA VAL A 288 11.30 12.79 0.81
C VAL A 288 10.33 12.88 -0.38
N GLU A 289 10.81 12.76 -1.63
CA GLU A 289 9.93 12.83 -2.82
C GLU A 289 8.84 11.75 -2.84
N HIS A 290 9.15 10.54 -2.37
CA HIS A 290 8.19 9.45 -2.27
C HIS A 290 7.23 9.66 -1.08
N PHE A 291 7.68 10.30 0.00
CA PHE A 291 6.79 10.65 1.10
C PHE A 291 5.81 11.75 0.71
N VAL A 292 6.26 12.82 0.04
CA VAL A 292 5.36 13.87 -0.49
C VAL A 292 4.31 13.29 -1.44
N LYS A 293 4.70 12.34 -2.29
CA LYS A 293 3.77 11.56 -3.12
C LYS A 293 2.74 10.79 -2.28
N ASP A 294 3.17 10.04 -1.26
CA ASP A 294 2.26 9.30 -0.37
C ASP A 294 1.27 10.23 0.35
N LEU A 295 1.75 11.37 0.88
CA LEU A 295 0.89 12.35 1.57
C LEU A 295 -0.09 13.03 0.58
N GLY A 296 0.32 13.23 -0.68
CA GLY A 296 -0.56 13.70 -1.75
C GLY A 296 -1.69 12.72 -2.08
N ILE A 297 -1.39 11.41 -2.16
CA ILE A 297 -2.42 10.37 -2.33
C ILE A 297 -3.36 10.38 -1.11
N ALA A 298 -2.83 10.45 0.11
CA ALA A 298 -3.64 10.49 1.33
C ALA A 298 -4.59 11.71 1.37
N LEU A 299 -4.14 12.89 0.92
CA LEU A 299 -4.98 14.09 0.82
C LEU A 299 -6.06 13.97 -0.26
N ALA A 300 -5.76 13.36 -1.40
CA ALA A 300 -6.77 13.08 -2.43
C ALA A 300 -7.85 12.11 -1.91
N GLU A 301 -7.46 11.08 -1.16
CA GLU A 301 -8.42 10.18 -0.50
C GLU A 301 -9.24 10.91 0.59
N CYS A 302 -8.65 11.84 1.34
CA CYS A 302 -9.39 12.68 2.29
C CYS A 302 -10.49 13.51 1.59
N GLN A 303 -10.20 14.08 0.42
CA GLN A 303 -11.19 14.80 -0.39
C GLN A 303 -12.31 13.87 -0.88
N ARG A 304 -11.99 12.67 -1.37
CA ARG A 304 -12.97 11.64 -1.79
C ARG A 304 -13.89 11.23 -0.64
N MET A 305 -13.33 11.03 0.56
CA MET A 305 -14.07 10.70 1.79
C MET A 305 -14.75 11.89 2.47
N ARG A 306 -14.52 13.13 2.00
CA ARG A 306 -15.01 14.39 2.60
C ARG A 306 -14.56 14.61 4.05
N ILE A 307 -13.33 14.21 4.39
CA ILE A 307 -12.71 14.46 5.71
C ILE A 307 -11.59 15.49 5.61
N SER A 308 -11.33 16.22 6.70
CA SER A 308 -10.25 17.21 6.79
C SER A 308 -9.23 16.77 7.85
N LEU A 309 -7.97 16.59 7.43
CA LEU A 309 -6.86 16.21 8.29
C LEU A 309 -5.79 17.32 8.29
N PRO A 310 -5.90 18.35 9.14
CA PRO A 310 -5.02 19.52 9.07
C PRO A 310 -3.54 19.20 9.31
N GLY A 311 -3.22 18.26 10.21
CA GLY A 311 -1.84 17.81 10.44
C GLY A 311 -1.19 17.16 9.23
N LEU A 312 -1.96 16.42 8.42
CA LEU A 312 -1.49 15.85 7.15
C LEU A 312 -1.19 16.94 6.12
N ALA A 313 -2.06 17.94 6.01
CA ALA A 313 -1.86 19.07 5.09
C ALA A 313 -0.61 19.89 5.46
N LEU A 314 -0.43 20.20 6.74
CA LEU A 314 0.77 20.87 7.26
C LEU A 314 2.05 20.06 6.97
N ALA A 315 2.03 18.75 7.27
CA ALA A 315 3.17 17.88 6.99
C ALA A 315 3.55 17.86 5.51
N GLN A 316 2.56 17.76 4.61
CA GLN A 316 2.82 17.80 3.18
C GLN A 316 3.46 19.14 2.78
N GLN A 317 2.95 20.27 3.26
CA GLN A 317 3.50 21.60 2.96
C GLN A 317 4.97 21.75 3.42
N LEU A 318 5.30 21.28 4.62
CA LEU A 318 6.68 21.30 5.14
C LEU A 318 7.61 20.43 4.29
N TYR A 319 7.19 19.21 3.91
CA TYR A 319 7.99 18.34 3.04
C TYR A 319 8.09 18.83 1.59
N VAL A 320 7.08 19.52 1.06
CA VAL A 320 7.14 20.21 -0.25
C VAL A 320 8.15 21.37 -0.18
N SER A 321 8.19 22.12 0.91
CA SER A 321 9.22 23.15 1.15
C SER A 321 10.62 22.52 1.20
N LEU A 322 10.79 21.39 1.90
CA LEU A 322 12.04 20.64 1.89
C LEU A 322 12.47 20.19 0.48
N MET A 323 11.53 19.71 -0.35
CA MET A 323 11.81 19.34 -1.74
C MET A 323 12.29 20.53 -2.57
N ALA A 324 11.60 21.68 -2.47
CA ALA A 324 11.96 22.91 -3.17
C ALA A 324 13.36 23.42 -2.80
N ASN A 325 13.79 23.18 -1.56
CA ASN A 325 15.12 23.49 -1.05
C ASN A 325 16.14 22.34 -1.25
N GLY A 326 15.97 21.52 -2.30
CA GLY A 326 16.92 20.48 -2.69
C GLY A 326 16.89 19.19 -1.86
N GLY A 327 15.98 19.08 -0.88
CA GLY A 327 15.86 17.92 0.02
C GLY A 327 15.17 16.70 -0.59
N ALA A 328 14.72 16.73 -1.85
CA ALA A 328 13.92 15.67 -2.48
C ALA A 328 14.54 14.26 -2.42
N LYS A 329 15.88 14.16 -2.53
CA LYS A 329 16.63 12.89 -2.45
C LYS A 329 17.14 12.54 -1.04
N LYS A 330 16.89 13.38 -0.03
CA LYS A 330 17.23 13.10 1.37
C LYS A 330 16.23 12.13 2.00
N GLY A 331 16.58 11.61 3.17
CA GLY A 331 15.66 10.87 4.02
C GLY A 331 14.62 11.77 4.68
N THR A 332 13.46 11.20 5.05
CA THR A 332 12.37 11.93 5.72
C THR A 332 12.78 12.67 6.99
N GLN A 333 13.87 12.25 7.65
CA GLN A 333 14.45 12.94 8.82
C GLN A 333 15.01 14.34 8.51
N ALA A 334 15.25 14.66 7.24
CA ALA A 334 15.68 15.98 6.80
C ALA A 334 14.59 17.07 6.94
N LEU A 335 13.37 16.73 7.39
CA LEU A 335 12.35 17.70 7.83
C LEU A 335 12.91 18.71 8.84
N ILE A 336 13.86 18.29 9.68
CA ILE A 336 14.57 19.16 10.62
C ILE A 336 15.19 20.39 9.94
N GLU A 337 15.71 20.25 8.71
CA GLU A 337 16.36 21.35 7.98
C GLU A 337 15.38 22.45 7.59
N THR A 338 14.12 22.09 7.29
CA THR A 338 13.05 23.06 7.02
C THR A 338 12.65 23.82 8.27
N LEU A 339 12.55 23.13 9.41
CA LEU A 339 12.21 23.79 10.68
C LEU A 339 13.38 24.62 11.23
N GLU A 340 14.62 24.19 11.01
CA GLU A 340 15.85 24.93 11.28
C GLU A 340 15.87 26.27 10.54
N LEU A 341 15.56 26.25 9.23
CA LEU A 341 15.44 27.44 8.39
C LEU A 341 14.36 28.40 8.92
N LEU A 342 13.18 27.89 9.27
CA LEU A 342 12.06 28.70 9.80
C LEU A 342 12.37 29.35 11.17
N ASN A 343 13.27 28.76 11.97
CA ASN A 343 13.60 29.21 13.32
C ASN A 343 14.96 29.90 13.44
N GLY A 344 15.63 30.17 12.31
CA GLY A 344 16.95 30.80 12.26
C GLY A 344 17.97 30.09 13.14
N CYS A 345 18.03 28.75 13.10
CA CYS A 345 18.93 27.96 13.93
C CYS A 345 19.43 26.70 13.24
N GLN A 346 20.47 26.10 13.79
CA GLN A 346 20.96 24.80 13.38
C GLN A 346 21.34 23.99 14.63
N LEU A 347 20.85 22.75 14.71
CA LEU A 347 21.22 21.82 15.77
C LEU A 347 22.70 21.43 15.61
N PRO A 348 23.46 21.34 16.72
CA PRO A 348 24.86 20.97 16.68
C PRO A 348 25.01 19.54 16.15
N LYS A 349 26.03 19.32 15.30
CA LYS A 349 26.44 17.96 14.93
C LYS A 349 27.13 17.32 16.12
N MET A 350 26.57 16.22 16.61
CA MET A 350 27.19 15.38 17.63
C MET A 350 28.11 14.35 16.96
N SER A 351 29.18 13.98 17.67
CA SER A 351 30.23 13.04 17.22
C SER A 351 29.76 11.59 17.16
#